data_AF-A0A1I4GXU2-F1
#
_entry.id   AF-A0A1I4GXU2-F1
#
_cell.length_a   1.000
_cell.length_b   1.000
_cell.length_c   1.000
_cell.angle_alpha   90.00
_cell.angle_beta   90.00
_cell.angle_gamma   90.00
#
_symmetry.space_group_name_H-M   'P 1'
#
loop_
_entity.id
_entity.type
_entity.pdbx_description
1 polymer ?
#
loop_
_entity_poly.entity_id
_entity_poly.type
_entity_poly.pdbx_seq_one_letter_code
_entity_poly.pdbx_strand_id
1 'polypeptide(L)'
;MPMKIRDSLSEIQRKYGVHNTTLVHWMKMVDKYGVEGLKGTSHNKTYTKEMKLVAISDYLSGNYSQRDVIEKHGISSTSVLRKWMKDYNGHREIKGQPEGMSRSMTKGRKTTWQKRIEIVQDALANHRIIIKRR
;
A
#
# COMPACT_ATOMS: atom_id res chain seq x y z
N MET A 1 19.42 30.18 -22.73
CA MET A 1 18.86 28.88 -22.28
C MET A 1 17.71 29.18 -21.32
N PRO A 2 16.45 28.76 -21.57
CA PRO A 2 15.35 29.15 -20.70
C PRO A 2 15.40 28.37 -19.38
N MET A 3 15.39 29.12 -18.27
CA MET A 3 15.31 28.62 -16.90
C MET A 3 14.07 27.73 -16.75
N LYS A 4 14.26 26.47 -16.33
CA LYS A 4 13.15 25.63 -15.87
C LYS A 4 12.60 26.25 -14.58
N ILE A 5 11.40 26.79 -14.66
CA ILE A 5 10.62 27.31 -13.55
C ILE A 5 10.47 26.18 -12.53
N ARG A 6 10.77 26.48 -11.25
CA ARG A 6 10.66 25.51 -10.15
C ARG A 6 9.18 25.28 -9.84
N ASP A 7 8.59 24.23 -10.40
CA ASP A 7 7.19 23.88 -10.15
C ASP A 7 7.01 23.34 -8.70
N SER A 8 6.13 23.96 -7.92
CA SER A 8 5.65 23.46 -6.63
C SER A 8 4.87 22.14 -6.78
N LEU A 9 4.73 21.33 -5.71
CA LEU A 9 3.90 20.11 -5.75
C LEU A 9 2.48 20.38 -6.25
N SER A 10 1.92 21.54 -5.94
CA SER A 10 0.63 22.02 -6.43
C SER A 10 0.58 22.20 -7.94
N GLU A 11 1.68 22.64 -8.56
CA GLU A 11 1.80 22.77 -10.01
C GLU A 11 1.93 21.40 -10.68
N ILE A 12 2.66 20.47 -10.08
CA ILE A 12 2.76 19.08 -10.55
C ILE A 12 1.41 18.37 -10.42
N GLN A 13 0.69 18.61 -9.33
CA GLN A 13 -0.68 18.14 -9.16
C GLN A 13 -1.58 18.68 -10.27
N ARG A 14 -1.51 19.96 -10.61
CA ARG A 14 -2.30 20.56 -11.70
C ARG A 14 -1.89 20.03 -13.07
N LYS A 15 -0.60 19.87 -13.33
CA LYS A 15 -0.01 19.41 -14.58
C LYS A 15 -0.35 17.95 -14.89
N TYR A 16 -0.25 17.07 -13.89
CA TYR A 16 -0.47 15.64 -14.06
C TYR A 16 -1.82 15.14 -13.53
N GLY A 17 -2.57 15.99 -12.81
CA GLY A 17 -3.81 15.60 -12.13
C GLY A 17 -3.59 14.51 -11.09
N VAL A 18 -2.44 14.52 -10.41
CA VAL A 18 -2.08 13.55 -9.37
C VAL A 18 -2.03 14.26 -8.03
N HIS A 19 -2.80 13.77 -7.07
CA HIS A 19 -2.90 14.39 -5.74
C HIS A 19 -1.54 14.41 -5.01
N ASN A 20 -1.27 15.48 -4.26
CA ASN A 20 -0.02 15.65 -3.52
C ASN A 20 0.32 14.45 -2.61
N THR A 21 -0.68 13.83 -1.97
CA THR A 21 -0.48 12.64 -1.12
C THR A 21 0.07 11.45 -1.91
N THR A 22 -0.38 11.26 -3.14
CA THR A 22 0.12 10.21 -4.05
C THR A 22 1.55 10.50 -4.48
N LEU A 23 1.88 11.76 -4.78
CA LEU A 23 3.24 12.19 -5.13
C LEU A 23 4.21 11.91 -3.98
N VAL A 24 3.86 12.33 -2.75
CA VAL A 24 4.67 12.10 -1.55
C VAL A 24 4.87 10.60 -1.30
N HIS A 25 3.82 9.79 -1.50
CA HIS A 25 3.93 8.33 -1.37
C HIS A 25 4.89 7.74 -2.41
N TRP A 26 4.78 8.13 -3.68
CA TRP A 26 5.68 7.68 -4.74
C TRP A 26 7.14 8.10 -4.50
N MET A 27 7.38 9.32 -4.03
CA MET A 27 8.72 9.78 -3.65
C MET A 27 9.33 8.91 -2.54
N LYS A 28 8.55 8.56 -1.49
CA LYS A 28 8.99 7.64 -0.43
C LYS A 28 9.28 6.22 -0.95
N MET A 29 8.49 5.74 -1.90
CA MET A 29 8.73 4.42 -2.51
C MET A 29 9.99 4.41 -3.37
N VAL A 30 10.27 5.49 -4.09
CA VAL A 30 11.53 5.63 -4.84
C VAL A 30 12.72 5.75 -3.91
N ASP A 31 12.60 6.48 -2.80
CA ASP A 31 13.67 6.58 -1.81
C ASP A 31 14.00 5.22 -1.17
N LYS A 32 12.98 4.44 -0.81
CA LYS A 32 13.16 3.15 -0.13
C LYS A 32 13.50 1.98 -1.04
N TYR A 33 12.94 1.94 -2.25
CA TYR A 33 12.97 0.78 -3.15
C TYR A 33 13.42 1.11 -4.58
N GLY A 34 13.84 2.36 -4.84
CA GLY A 34 14.15 2.83 -6.19
C GLY A 34 12.92 2.92 -7.10
N VAL A 35 13.14 3.13 -8.40
CA VAL A 35 12.06 3.22 -9.42
C VAL A 35 11.18 1.96 -9.50
N GLU A 36 11.71 0.83 -9.04
CA GLU A 36 11.01 -0.44 -8.90
C GLU A 36 9.88 -0.36 -7.85
N GLY A 37 10.02 0.48 -6.83
CA GLY A 37 8.97 0.76 -5.85
C GLY A 37 7.70 1.39 -6.45
N LEU A 38 7.77 1.92 -7.68
CA LEU A 38 6.62 2.44 -8.41
C LEU A 38 5.87 1.36 -9.20
N LYS A 39 6.46 0.16 -9.38
CA LYS A 39 5.76 -1.02 -9.90
C LYS A 39 4.72 -1.39 -8.85
N GLY A 40 3.51 -0.88 -9.05
CA GLY A 40 2.46 -0.95 -8.02
C GLY A 40 2.25 -2.38 -7.56
N THR A 41 2.66 -2.69 -6.32
CA THR A 41 2.37 -3.97 -5.68
C THR A 41 0.99 -3.89 -5.04
N SER A 42 -0.04 -3.76 -5.87
CA SER A 42 -1.42 -3.99 -5.43
C SER A 42 -1.69 -5.49 -5.30
N HIS A 43 -0.80 -6.22 -4.65
CA HIS A 43 -1.10 -7.57 -4.20
C HIS A 43 -1.89 -7.40 -2.91
N ASN A 44 -3.21 -7.27 -3.03
CA ASN A 44 -4.08 -7.54 -1.90
C ASN A 44 -3.72 -8.95 -1.42
N LYS A 45 -3.12 -9.07 -0.24
CA LYS A 45 -2.82 -10.39 0.33
C LYS A 45 -4.15 -11.14 0.47
N THR A 46 -4.28 -12.21 -0.28
CA THR A 46 -5.43 -13.10 -0.20
C THR A 46 -5.18 -14.09 0.94
N TYR A 47 -6.17 -14.23 1.82
CA TYR A 47 -6.11 -15.16 2.94
C TYR A 47 -7.18 -16.24 2.74
N THR A 48 -6.75 -17.50 2.70
CA THR A 48 -7.65 -18.66 2.61
C THR A 48 -8.41 -18.88 3.92
N LYS A 49 -9.54 -19.60 3.87
CA LYS A 49 -10.34 -19.91 5.08
C LYS A 49 -9.51 -20.67 6.11
N GLU A 50 -8.80 -21.69 5.68
CA GLU A 50 -7.93 -22.54 6.51
C GLU A 50 -6.87 -21.70 7.24
N MET A 51 -6.14 -20.86 6.52
CA MET A 51 -5.12 -19.99 7.09
C MET A 51 -5.68 -19.05 8.16
N LYS A 52 -6.88 -18.49 7.95
CA LYS A 52 -7.55 -17.65 8.97
C LYS A 52 -7.87 -18.44 10.23
N LEU A 53 -8.38 -19.67 10.08
CA LEU A 53 -8.73 -20.53 11.20
C LEU A 53 -7.50 -20.96 12.00
N VAL A 54 -6.40 -21.32 11.33
CA VAL A 54 -5.13 -21.66 12.01
C VAL A 54 -4.61 -20.45 12.78
N ALA A 55 -4.62 -19.25 12.19
CA ALA A 55 -4.18 -18.03 12.88
C ALA A 55 -5.06 -17.68 14.09
N ILE A 56 -6.38 -17.87 14.01
CA ILE A 56 -7.30 -17.70 15.14
C ILE A 56 -6.99 -18.74 16.24
N SER A 57 -6.81 -20.01 15.86
CA SER A 57 -6.49 -21.10 16.79
C SER A 57 -5.19 -20.85 17.54
N ASP A 58 -4.13 -20.41 16.83
CA ASP A 58 -2.84 -20.06 17.43
C ASP A 58 -3.00 -18.91 18.43
N TYR A 59 -3.80 -17.89 18.11
CA TYR A 59 -4.07 -16.79 19.03
C TYR A 59 -4.88 -17.24 20.27
N LEU A 60 -5.88 -18.11 20.07
CA LEU A 60 -6.71 -18.66 21.15
C LEU A 60 -5.96 -19.63 22.06
N SER A 61 -4.89 -20.27 21.57
CA SER A 61 -4.03 -21.14 22.38
C SER A 61 -3.34 -20.42 23.53
N GLY A 62 -3.26 -19.07 23.48
CA GLY A 62 -2.59 -18.24 24.48
C GLY A 62 -1.06 -18.27 24.43
N ASN A 63 -0.48 -19.10 23.55
CA ASN A 63 0.98 -19.28 23.44
C ASN A 63 1.68 -18.18 22.63
N TYR A 64 0.92 -17.38 21.89
CA TYR A 64 1.44 -16.38 20.98
C TYR A 64 0.78 -15.02 21.21
N SER A 65 1.56 -13.95 21.22
CA SER A 65 0.99 -12.61 21.20
C SER A 65 0.36 -12.30 19.85
N GLN A 66 -0.47 -11.26 19.81
CA GLN A 66 -1.08 -10.79 18.57
C GLN A 66 -0.04 -10.40 17.50
N ARG A 67 1.17 -10.02 17.91
CA ARG A 67 2.29 -9.74 16.99
C ARG A 67 2.92 -11.01 16.45
N ASP A 68 3.13 -12.01 17.31
CA ASP A 68 3.74 -13.27 16.91
C ASP A 68 2.87 -14.01 15.89
N VAL A 69 1.55 -13.99 16.09
CA VAL A 69 0.58 -14.60 15.15
C VAL A 69 0.60 -13.90 13.78
N ILE A 70 0.63 -12.56 13.73
CA ILE A 70 0.65 -11.87 12.43
C ILE A 70 1.96 -12.11 11.68
N GLU A 71 3.07 -12.24 12.39
CA GLU A 71 4.38 -12.49 11.80
C GLU A 71 4.47 -13.93 11.30
N LYS A 72 4.10 -14.90 12.14
CA LYS A 72 4.06 -16.34 11.81
C LYS A 72 3.18 -16.64 10.60
N HIS A 73 2.02 -16.00 10.52
CA HIS A 73 1.06 -16.22 9.42
C HIS A 73 1.16 -15.15 8.32
N GLY A 74 2.16 -14.26 8.34
CA GLY A 74 2.33 -13.23 7.31
C GLY A 74 1.12 -12.30 7.12
N ILE A 75 0.32 -12.08 8.17
CA ILE A 75 -0.86 -11.23 8.17
C ILE A 75 -0.42 -9.76 8.09
N SER A 76 -1.06 -8.99 7.22
CA SER A 76 -0.64 -7.61 6.92
C SER A 76 -0.78 -6.64 8.09
N SER A 77 -1.66 -6.91 9.06
CA SER A 77 -1.83 -6.05 10.24
C SER A 77 -2.59 -6.75 11.37
N THR A 78 -2.42 -6.25 12.59
CA THR A 78 -3.21 -6.66 13.76
C THR A 78 -4.70 -6.41 13.57
N SER A 79 -5.08 -5.35 12.84
CA SER A 79 -6.48 -5.03 12.51
C SER A 79 -7.15 -6.14 11.70
N VAL A 80 -6.41 -6.81 10.81
CA VAL A 80 -6.93 -7.95 10.01
C VAL A 80 -7.21 -9.14 10.92
N LEU A 81 -6.28 -9.51 11.80
CA LEU A 81 -6.47 -10.61 12.76
C LEU A 81 -7.64 -10.33 13.72
N ARG A 82 -7.75 -9.10 14.25
CA ARG A 82 -8.87 -8.69 15.12
C ARG A 82 -10.23 -8.83 14.43
N LYS A 83 -10.30 -8.50 13.13
CA LYS A 83 -11.53 -8.68 12.35
C LYS A 83 -11.92 -10.16 12.30
N TRP A 84 -10.97 -11.05 12.01
CA TRP A 84 -11.24 -12.50 11.98
C TRP A 84 -11.69 -13.03 13.33
N MET A 85 -11.06 -12.59 14.42
CA MET A 85 -11.48 -12.92 15.79
C MET A 85 -12.91 -12.46 16.10
N LYS A 86 -13.28 -11.24 15.65
CA LYS A 86 -14.64 -10.72 15.82
C LYS A 86 -15.67 -11.53 15.03
N ASP A 87 -15.33 -11.91 13.81
CA ASP A 87 -16.20 -12.75 12.97
C ASP A 87 -16.35 -14.15 13.61
N TYR A 88 -15.27 -14.72 14.13
CA TYR A 88 -15.27 -16.01 14.85
C TYR A 88 -16.15 -15.98 16.10
N ASN A 89 -15.95 -15.00 16.99
CA ASN A 89 -16.71 -14.86 18.24
C ASN A 89 -18.18 -14.48 18.00
N GLY A 90 -18.50 -13.86 16.86
CA GLY A 90 -19.86 -13.51 16.48
C GLY A 90 -20.66 -14.65 15.85
N HIS A 91 -20.17 -15.89 15.92
CA HIS A 91 -20.71 -17.07 15.21
C HIS A 91 -20.90 -16.84 13.70
N ARG A 92 -20.12 -15.91 13.11
CA ARG A 92 -20.16 -15.68 11.67
C ARG A 92 -19.26 -16.70 11.01
N GLU A 93 -19.70 -17.19 9.86
CA GLU A 93 -18.86 -18.10 9.08
C GLU A 93 -17.57 -17.38 8.66
N ILE A 94 -16.41 -17.96 9.04
CA ILE A 94 -15.12 -17.50 8.54
C ILE A 94 -15.03 -17.87 7.07
N LYS A 95 -15.29 -16.90 6.19
CA LYS A 95 -15.19 -17.07 4.74
C LYS A 95 -13.76 -16.80 4.27
N GLY A 96 -13.30 -17.57 3.28
CA GLY A 96 -12.18 -17.18 2.45
C GLY A 96 -12.48 -15.86 1.72
N GLN A 97 -11.48 -15.27 1.09
CA GLN A 97 -11.78 -14.15 0.19
C GLN A 97 -12.57 -14.71 -1.01
N PRO A 98 -13.80 -14.24 -1.28
CA PRO A 98 -14.58 -14.74 -2.41
C PRO A 98 -13.83 -14.46 -3.72
N GLU A 99 -13.63 -15.52 -4.52
CA GLU A 99 -13.16 -15.39 -5.90
C GLU A 99 -14.09 -14.43 -6.65
N GLY A 100 -13.51 -13.43 -7.31
CA GLY A 100 -14.28 -12.48 -8.12
C GLY A 100 -14.85 -11.25 -7.40
N MET A 101 -14.64 -11.07 -6.08
CA MET A 101 -15.01 -9.81 -5.41
C MET A 101 -13.97 -8.71 -5.68
N SER A 102 -13.81 -8.34 -6.95
CA SER A 102 -13.30 -7.00 -7.25
C SER A 102 -14.38 -6.05 -6.79
N ARG A 103 -14.19 -5.33 -5.68
CA ARG A 103 -14.97 -4.11 -5.46
C ARG A 103 -14.78 -3.30 -6.74
N SER A 104 -15.86 -3.05 -7.46
CA SER A 104 -15.84 -2.17 -8.63
C SER A 104 -15.42 -0.80 -8.09
N MET A 105 -14.11 -0.57 -8.13
CA MET A 105 -13.57 0.74 -7.85
C MET A 105 -14.00 1.60 -9.04
N THR A 106 -14.57 2.78 -8.77
CA THR A 106 -14.61 3.85 -9.78
C THR A 106 -13.25 3.88 -10.45
N LYS A 107 -13.19 3.64 -11.76
CA LYS A 107 -11.95 3.46 -12.52
C LYS A 107 -11.00 4.61 -12.20
N GLY A 108 -10.11 4.39 -11.23
CA GLY A 108 -9.07 5.34 -10.88
C GLY A 108 -8.19 5.54 -12.10
N ARG A 109 -7.69 6.75 -12.29
CA ARG A 109 -6.85 7.11 -13.43
C ARG A 109 -5.72 6.08 -13.58
N LYS A 110 -5.70 5.35 -14.70
CA LYS A 110 -4.66 4.37 -15.01
C LYS A 110 -3.37 5.10 -15.37
N THR A 111 -2.57 5.48 -14.37
CA THR A 111 -1.19 5.93 -14.61
C THR A 111 -0.31 4.70 -14.84
N THR A 112 0.30 4.58 -16.02
CA THR A 112 1.27 3.52 -16.31
C THR A 112 2.53 3.68 -15.47
N TRP A 113 3.28 2.60 -15.25
CA TRP A 113 4.54 2.63 -14.49
C TRP A 113 5.53 3.67 -15.04
N GLN A 114 5.67 3.75 -16.36
CA GLN A 114 6.46 4.78 -17.04
C GLN A 114 5.98 6.20 -16.71
N LYS A 115 4.65 6.43 -16.71
CA LYS A 115 4.10 7.74 -16.37
C LYS A 115 4.36 8.11 -14.90
N ARG A 116 4.37 7.14 -13.99
CA ARG A 116 4.74 7.37 -12.58
C ARG A 116 6.20 7.79 -12.45
N ILE A 117 7.10 7.14 -13.19
CA ILE A 117 8.53 7.49 -13.21
C ILE A 117 8.70 8.95 -13.69
N GLU A 118 8.07 9.32 -14.80
CA GLU A 118 8.13 10.68 -15.34
C GLU A 118 7.66 11.73 -14.31
N ILE A 119 6.52 11.47 -13.66
CA ILE A 119 5.95 12.38 -12.65
C ILE A 119 6.88 12.52 -11.44
N VAL A 120 7.46 11.42 -10.95
CA VAL A 120 8.38 11.47 -9.80
C VAL A 120 9.69 12.16 -10.17
N GLN A 121 10.21 11.95 -11.37
CA GLN A 121 11.40 12.66 -11.85
C GLN A 121 11.17 14.16 -11.96
N ASP A 122 10.02 14.58 -12.49
CA ASP A 122 9.64 15.99 -12.54
C ASP A 122 9.48 16.57 -11.13
N ALA A 123 8.86 15.82 -10.20
CA ALA A 123 8.75 16.22 -8.80
C ALA A 123 10.10 16.34 -8.09
N LEU A 124 11.03 15.43 -8.32
CA LEU A 124 12.38 15.49 -7.73
C LEU A 124 13.21 16.63 -8.34
N ALA A 125 13.07 16.88 -9.64
CA ALA A 125 13.76 17.97 -10.32
C ALA A 125 13.28 19.35 -9.85
N ASN A 126 11.97 19.48 -9.57
CA ASN A 126 11.37 20.73 -9.14
C ASN A 126 11.40 20.93 -7.62
N HIS A 127 11.40 19.84 -6.83
CA HIS A 127 11.53 19.85 -5.37
C HIS A 127 12.97 19.55 -4.93
N ARG A 128 13.91 20.42 -5.29
CA ARG A 128 15.30 20.33 -4.83
C ARG A 128 15.40 20.76 -3.35
N ILE A 129 14.85 19.95 -2.44
CA ILE A 129 15.03 20.09 -0.99
C ILE A 129 15.31 18.72 -0.37
N ILE A 130 16.60 18.55 -0.04
CA ILE A 130 17.21 17.68 0.97
C ILE A 130 17.25 16.17 0.65
N ILE A 131 18.22 15.80 -0.18
CA ILE A 131 19.10 14.66 0.16
C ILE A 131 20.53 15.20 0.28
N LYS A 132 20.78 16.01 1.32
CA LYS A 132 22.11 15.96 1.93
C LYS A 132 22.10 14.71 2.80
N ARG A 133 22.62 13.61 2.24
CA ARG A 133 23.13 12.50 3.05
C ARG A 133 24.06 13.11 4.09
N ARG A 134 23.75 12.93 5.36
CA ARG A 134 24.69 13.07 6.46
C ARG A 134 25.15 11.68 6.83
#